data_AF-A0A9N9YZP0-F1
#
_entry.id   AF-A0A9N9YZP0-F1
#
_cell.length_a   1.000
_cell.length_b   1.000
_cell.length_c   1.000
_cell.angle_alpha   90.00
_cell.angle_beta   90.00
_cell.angle_gamma   90.00
#
_symmetry.space_group_name_H-M   'P 1'
#
loop_
_entity.id
_entity.type
_entity.pdbx_description
1 polymer ?
#
loop_
_entity_poly.entity_id
_entity_poly.type
_entity_poly.pdbx_seq_one_letter_code
_entity_poly.pdbx_strand_id
1 'polypeptide(L)'
;MAPPLGSLPTPPDPRRPPLPYYNGASFTIRPHQPPVPFGVGYLTEPPARERFTSLDFWAGIKSPQTDWCLREHPLIETPPIDGQPHVFHILSQIVCRDGRGPQVVRCYLDEYRAKTYVAKIFDPLYYQYPGDATWSADHDYSLESSAYTEIQNSGLDGQFTPTYHGSFTLTLPLLDTPQSRGLTYPARMVLMEDIPGVSMETLMTNDLYLKIPLGLRLDITAQILEIDCRLRFIGVMQNDLAPRNVMLGMDPDDWARPPSRTVLLDFSYSHVITWENSKNRSLLQPRGSTPKGPICFHWDQGSPRDFGPWVPQPIGRLGETEAWNGWLLKRWGESDAWAGRETLTELDLGSATYSSSELDENI
;
A
#
# COMPACT_ATOMS: atom_id res chain seq x y z
N MET A 1 -30.11 -13.10 -12.97
CA MET A 1 -28.64 -13.01 -13.08
C MET A 1 -28.29 -11.62 -13.61
N ALA A 2 -27.91 -10.72 -12.71
CA ALA A 2 -27.30 -9.45 -13.11
C ALA A 2 -25.89 -9.74 -13.64
N PRO A 3 -25.43 -9.08 -14.71
CA PRO A 3 -24.08 -9.27 -15.22
C PRO A 3 -23.06 -8.80 -14.15
N PRO A 4 -21.85 -9.40 -14.09
CA PRO A 4 -20.81 -8.95 -13.17
C PRO A 4 -20.49 -7.47 -13.44
N LEU A 5 -20.32 -6.68 -12.37
CA LEU A 5 -20.11 -5.21 -12.42
C LEU A 5 -19.01 -4.75 -13.40
N GLY A 6 -18.03 -5.61 -13.72
CA GLY A 6 -16.97 -5.34 -14.71
C GLY A 6 -17.34 -5.59 -16.18
N SER A 7 -18.61 -5.88 -16.50
CA SER A 7 -19.05 -6.24 -17.86
C SER A 7 -20.07 -5.29 -18.49
N LEU A 8 -20.37 -4.17 -17.83
CA LEU A 8 -21.19 -3.11 -18.43
C LEU A 8 -20.32 -2.30 -19.41
N PRO A 9 -20.77 -2.13 -20.68
CA PRO A 9 -20.00 -1.37 -21.66
C PRO A 9 -19.93 0.10 -21.22
N THR A 10 -18.71 0.58 -21.00
CA THR A 10 -18.43 2.01 -20.81
C THR A 10 -18.48 2.72 -22.16
N PRO A 11 -18.86 4.01 -22.19
CA PRO A 11 -18.83 4.78 -23.41
C PRO A 11 -17.39 4.89 -23.93
N PRO A 12 -17.19 5.01 -25.26
CA PRO A 12 -15.87 5.27 -25.82
C PRO A 12 -15.22 6.50 -25.21
N ASP A 13 -13.93 6.40 -24.88
CA ASP A 13 -13.15 7.52 -24.34
C ASP A 13 -12.03 7.92 -25.33
N PRO A 14 -12.34 8.71 -26.38
CA PRO A 14 -11.40 9.03 -27.44
C PRO A 14 -10.27 9.99 -27.02
N ARG A 15 -10.37 10.63 -25.84
CA ARG A 15 -9.35 11.56 -25.34
C ARG A 15 -8.35 10.89 -24.40
N ARG A 16 -8.70 9.71 -23.88
CA ARG A 16 -7.86 8.95 -22.97
C ARG A 16 -6.66 8.36 -23.72
N PRO A 17 -5.43 8.73 -23.37
CA PRO A 17 -4.26 8.12 -23.98
C PRO A 17 -4.13 6.64 -23.60
N PRO A 18 -3.43 5.83 -24.41
CA PRO A 18 -2.92 4.57 -23.92
C PRO A 18 -1.97 4.82 -22.75
N LEU A 19 -1.82 3.81 -21.89
CA LEU A 19 -1.03 3.88 -20.65
C LEU A 19 0.35 4.55 -20.90
N PRO A 20 0.62 5.75 -20.34
CA PRO A 20 1.74 6.59 -20.76
C PRO A 20 3.07 6.21 -20.11
N TYR A 21 3.05 5.24 -19.20
CA TYR A 21 4.17 4.86 -18.35
C TYR A 21 5.07 3.81 -19.02
N TYR A 22 5.76 4.17 -20.11
CA TYR A 22 6.67 3.26 -20.83
C TYR A 22 8.14 3.69 -20.72
N ASN A 23 9.07 2.79 -21.03
CA ASN A 23 10.51 3.04 -20.99
C ASN A 23 10.90 4.24 -21.88
N GLY A 24 11.62 5.21 -21.31
CA GLY A 24 12.06 6.43 -21.98
C GLY A 24 11.07 7.59 -21.88
N ALA A 25 9.83 7.35 -21.42
CA ALA A 25 8.88 8.42 -21.16
C ALA A 25 9.39 9.34 -20.05
N SER A 26 9.09 10.63 -20.17
CA SER A 26 9.60 11.66 -19.27
C SER A 26 8.50 12.67 -19.00
N PHE A 27 8.35 13.10 -17.74
CA PHE A 27 7.33 14.06 -17.36
C PHE A 27 7.84 15.02 -16.29
N THR A 28 7.26 16.21 -16.25
CA THR A 28 7.51 17.17 -15.18
C THR A 28 6.66 16.81 -13.97
N ILE A 29 7.31 16.76 -12.81
CA ILE A 29 6.69 16.59 -11.50
C ILE A 29 6.91 17.82 -10.63
N ARG A 30 5.94 18.08 -9.76
CA ARG A 30 6.03 19.15 -8.75
C ARG A 30 5.76 18.57 -7.37
N PRO A 31 6.50 18.99 -6.33
CA PRO A 31 6.19 18.61 -4.95
C PRO A 31 4.73 18.88 -4.61
N HIS A 32 4.13 18.00 -3.83
CA HIS A 32 2.70 18.04 -3.54
C HIS A 32 2.41 17.62 -2.10
N GLN A 33 1.52 18.35 -1.44
CA GLN A 33 1.03 17.99 -0.11
C GLN A 33 -0.08 16.95 -0.28
N PRO A 34 0.07 15.71 0.21
CA PRO A 34 -1.03 14.75 0.21
C PRO A 34 -2.24 15.29 0.98
N PRO A 35 -3.47 14.95 0.56
CA PRO A 35 -4.64 15.19 1.38
C PRO A 35 -4.55 14.35 2.66
N VAL A 36 -5.28 14.78 3.68
CA VAL A 36 -5.42 13.99 4.92
C VAL A 36 -6.04 12.62 4.61
N PRO A 37 -5.63 11.54 5.28
CA PRO A 37 -6.25 10.23 5.15
C PRO A 37 -7.76 10.27 5.29
N PHE A 38 -8.47 9.57 4.42
CA PHE A 38 -9.92 9.45 4.44
C PHE A 38 -10.37 8.04 4.02
N GLY A 39 -11.66 7.74 4.19
CA GLY A 39 -12.24 6.44 3.84
C GLY A 39 -12.47 5.53 5.05
N VAL A 40 -12.38 4.22 4.84
CA VAL A 40 -12.54 3.23 5.92
C VAL A 40 -11.47 3.47 6.99
N GLY A 41 -11.86 3.42 8.27
CA GLY A 41 -10.95 3.73 9.39
C GLY A 41 -10.84 5.21 9.78
N TYR A 42 -11.42 6.13 8.99
CA TYR A 42 -11.39 7.58 9.26
C TYR A 42 -12.79 8.17 9.43
N LEU A 43 -12.91 9.18 10.28
CA LEU A 43 -14.09 10.02 10.46
C LEU A 43 -14.27 10.90 9.23
N THR A 44 -15.50 10.98 8.75
CA THR A 44 -15.88 11.82 7.63
C THR A 44 -16.19 13.21 8.16
N GLU A 45 -15.17 14.05 8.35
CA GLU A 45 -15.37 15.47 8.64
C GLU A 45 -15.11 16.30 7.38
N PRO A 46 -15.98 17.28 7.04
CA PRO A 46 -15.75 18.19 5.92
C PRO A 46 -14.36 18.86 6.03
N PRO A 47 -13.61 19.02 4.93
CA PRO A 47 -13.99 18.73 3.55
C PRO A 47 -13.59 17.31 3.11
N ALA A 48 -14.06 16.27 3.81
CA ALA A 48 -13.99 14.90 3.30
C ALA A 48 -14.76 14.76 1.98
N ARG A 49 -14.16 14.04 1.02
CA ARG A 49 -14.78 13.71 -0.26
C ARG A 49 -16.05 12.88 -0.02
N GLU A 50 -17.16 13.29 -0.65
CA GLU A 50 -18.46 12.64 -0.48
C GLU A 50 -18.41 11.15 -0.89
N ARG A 51 -19.26 10.35 -0.25
CA ARG A 51 -19.30 8.90 -0.48
C ARG A 51 -19.91 8.63 -1.85
N PHE A 52 -19.19 7.89 -2.70
CA PHE A 52 -19.71 7.41 -3.98
C PHE A 52 -21.01 6.63 -3.79
N THR A 53 -22.06 7.09 -4.47
CA THR A 53 -23.41 6.55 -4.38
C THR A 53 -23.75 5.68 -5.58
N SER A 54 -24.84 4.93 -5.49
CA SER A 54 -25.39 4.21 -6.65
C SER A 54 -25.78 5.16 -7.78
N LEU A 55 -26.19 6.40 -7.48
CA LEU A 55 -26.50 7.42 -8.50
C LEU A 55 -25.24 7.83 -9.26
N ASP A 56 -24.14 8.02 -8.55
CA ASP A 56 -22.83 8.35 -9.13
C ASP A 56 -22.33 7.21 -10.02
N PHE A 57 -22.53 5.96 -9.59
CA PHE A 57 -22.24 4.79 -10.43
C PHE A 57 -23.04 4.82 -11.74
N TRP A 58 -24.36 5.06 -11.65
CA TRP A 58 -25.23 5.13 -12.83
C TRP A 58 -24.94 6.33 -13.75
N ALA A 59 -24.39 7.42 -13.21
CA ALA A 59 -23.87 8.54 -13.98
C ALA A 59 -22.55 8.17 -14.68
N GLY A 60 -21.62 7.54 -13.94
CA GLY A 60 -20.33 7.09 -14.45
C GLY A 60 -20.44 6.13 -15.62
N ILE A 61 -21.36 5.16 -15.60
CA ILE A 61 -21.53 4.27 -16.76
C ILE A 61 -21.97 5.00 -18.06
N LYS A 62 -22.39 6.26 -17.97
CA LYS A 62 -22.82 7.10 -19.11
C LYS A 62 -21.77 8.13 -19.50
N SER A 63 -20.69 8.28 -18.74
CA SER A 63 -19.65 9.29 -18.96
C SER A 63 -18.34 8.62 -19.41
N PRO A 64 -17.57 9.19 -20.35
CA PRO A 64 -16.19 8.79 -20.55
C PRO A 64 -15.39 9.03 -19.28
N GLN A 65 -14.47 8.11 -18.95
CA GLN A 65 -13.65 8.21 -17.73
C GLN A 65 -12.87 9.54 -17.66
N THR A 66 -12.43 10.07 -18.80
CA THR A 66 -11.78 11.38 -18.88
C THR A 66 -12.70 12.52 -18.46
N ASP A 67 -14.00 12.51 -18.82
CA ASP A 67 -14.93 13.55 -18.34
C ASP A 67 -15.22 13.38 -16.85
N TRP A 68 -15.38 12.13 -16.41
CA TRP A 68 -15.54 11.79 -14.99
C TRP A 68 -14.40 12.37 -14.14
N CYS A 69 -13.15 12.07 -14.51
CA CYS A 69 -11.99 12.44 -13.72
C CYS A 69 -11.66 13.93 -13.75
N LEU A 70 -12.09 14.67 -14.79
CA LEU A 70 -11.70 16.07 -14.98
C LEU A 70 -12.79 17.08 -14.62
N ARG A 71 -14.07 16.69 -14.72
CA ARG A 71 -15.20 17.64 -14.59
C ARG A 71 -16.15 17.25 -13.49
N GLU A 72 -16.48 15.97 -13.38
CA GLU A 72 -17.50 15.49 -12.46
C GLU A 72 -16.91 15.26 -11.07
N HIS A 73 -15.76 14.59 -11.00
CA HIS A 73 -15.11 14.21 -9.74
C HIS A 73 -13.58 14.41 -9.85
N PRO A 74 -13.07 15.65 -9.81
CA PRO A 74 -11.62 15.89 -9.84
C PRO A 74 -10.90 15.30 -8.62
N LEU A 75 -9.58 15.22 -8.72
CA LEU A 75 -8.73 14.89 -7.58
C LEU A 75 -8.85 15.97 -6.51
N ILE A 76 -8.68 15.58 -5.24
CA ILE A 76 -8.66 16.53 -4.12
C ILE A 76 -7.51 17.54 -4.33
N GLU A 77 -7.85 18.83 -4.30
CA GLU A 77 -6.88 19.91 -4.30
C GLU A 77 -6.34 20.12 -2.88
N THR A 78 -5.03 20.29 -2.77
CA THR A 78 -4.36 20.65 -1.53
C THR A 78 -3.50 21.89 -1.75
N PRO A 79 -3.11 22.60 -0.68
CA PRO A 79 -2.24 23.76 -0.82
C PRO A 79 -0.97 23.41 -1.59
N PRO A 80 -0.50 24.31 -2.48
CA PRO A 80 0.76 24.10 -3.18
C PRO A 80 1.92 24.03 -2.19
N ILE A 81 2.87 23.13 -2.44
CA ILE A 81 4.15 23.12 -1.76
C ILE A 81 5.14 23.90 -2.62
N ASP A 82 5.83 24.85 -2.00
CA ASP A 82 6.98 25.50 -2.63
C ASP A 82 8.09 24.49 -2.85
N GLY A 83 8.51 24.32 -4.09
CA GLY A 83 9.60 23.42 -4.43
C GLY A 83 9.92 23.46 -5.91
N GLN A 84 11.15 23.08 -6.25
CA GLN A 84 11.58 23.05 -7.65
C GLN A 84 10.89 21.89 -8.38
N PRO A 85 10.36 22.14 -9.60
CA PRO A 85 9.90 21.05 -10.44
C PRO A 85 11.10 20.18 -10.85
N HIS A 86 10.88 18.87 -10.92
CA HIS A 86 11.84 17.91 -11.44
C HIS A 86 11.32 17.31 -12.74
N VAL A 87 12.23 16.83 -13.58
CA VAL A 87 11.87 15.94 -14.69
C VAL A 87 12.13 14.51 -14.21
N PHE A 88 11.10 13.67 -14.16
CA PHE A 88 11.31 12.25 -13.88
C PHE A 88 11.29 11.46 -15.19
N HIS A 89 12.21 10.51 -15.28
CA HIS A 89 12.44 9.71 -16.48
C HIS A 89 12.20 8.24 -16.16
N ILE A 90 11.31 7.58 -16.90
CA ILE A 90 10.98 6.16 -16.70
C ILE A 90 12.06 5.28 -17.32
N LEU A 91 12.68 4.45 -16.48
CA LEU A 91 13.66 3.43 -16.89
C LEU A 91 12.97 2.12 -17.29
N SER A 92 12.02 1.68 -16.47
CA SER A 92 11.30 0.43 -16.72
C SER A 92 9.97 0.39 -15.98
N GLN A 93 9.02 -0.36 -16.53
CA GLN A 93 7.81 -0.74 -15.82
C GLN A 93 8.14 -1.80 -14.78
N ILE A 94 7.62 -1.63 -13.56
CA ILE A 94 7.62 -2.70 -12.55
C ILE A 94 6.27 -3.41 -12.63
N VAL A 95 5.18 -2.65 -12.47
CA VAL A 95 3.84 -3.13 -12.79
C VAL A 95 3.00 -2.00 -13.35
N CYS A 96 2.58 -2.15 -14.62
CA CYS A 96 1.69 -1.22 -15.28
C CYS A 96 0.58 -1.97 -16.01
N ARG A 97 -0.67 -1.69 -15.67
CA ARG A 97 -1.85 -2.29 -16.32
C ARG A 97 -3.08 -1.44 -16.12
N ASP A 98 -3.90 -1.36 -17.16
CA ASP A 98 -5.21 -0.71 -17.06
C ASP A 98 -6.12 -1.43 -16.06
N GLY A 99 -6.92 -0.65 -15.32
CA GLY A 99 -7.85 -1.11 -14.29
C GLY A 99 -7.21 -1.74 -13.06
N ARG A 100 -5.88 -1.68 -12.90
CA ARG A 100 -5.17 -2.26 -11.73
C ARG A 100 -5.22 -1.35 -10.49
N GLY A 101 -5.37 -0.04 -10.69
CA GLY A 101 -5.11 0.94 -9.65
C GLY A 101 -3.74 1.62 -9.86
N PRO A 102 -2.89 1.73 -8.82
CA PRO A 102 -1.60 2.40 -8.95
C PRO A 102 -0.68 1.74 -9.98
N GLN A 103 0.08 2.57 -10.70
CA GLN A 103 1.10 2.17 -11.66
C GLN A 103 2.49 2.31 -11.03
N VAL A 104 3.35 1.31 -11.18
CA VAL A 104 4.66 1.29 -10.52
C VAL A 104 5.77 1.22 -11.55
N VAL A 105 6.70 2.17 -11.49
CA VAL A 105 7.82 2.28 -12.43
C VAL A 105 9.13 2.52 -11.69
N ARG A 106 10.24 2.06 -12.28
CA ARG A 106 11.60 2.46 -11.90
C ARG A 106 11.99 3.69 -12.71
N CYS A 107 12.59 4.68 -12.07
CA CYS A 107 12.91 5.97 -12.68
C CYS A 107 14.21 6.60 -12.14
N TYR A 108 14.63 7.70 -12.76
CA TYR A 108 15.61 8.65 -12.22
C TYR A 108 15.07 10.08 -12.35
N LEU A 109 15.68 11.01 -11.60
CA LEU A 109 15.31 12.43 -11.63
C LEU A 109 16.38 13.26 -12.34
N ASP A 110 15.90 14.23 -13.11
CA ASP A 110 16.66 15.22 -13.88
C ASP A 110 17.78 14.55 -14.68
N GLU A 111 18.99 15.11 -14.67
CA GLU A 111 20.14 14.52 -15.38
C GLU A 111 20.86 13.44 -14.56
N TYR A 112 20.42 13.17 -13.32
CA TYR A 112 21.16 12.32 -12.39
C TYR A 112 20.80 10.84 -12.50
N ARG A 113 21.27 10.19 -13.57
CA ARG A 113 21.04 8.77 -13.85
C ARG A 113 21.68 7.79 -12.87
N ALA A 114 22.65 8.24 -12.07
CA ALA A 114 23.39 7.38 -11.14
C ALA A 114 22.53 6.91 -9.95
N LYS A 115 21.43 7.60 -9.65
CA LYS A 115 20.51 7.21 -8.59
C LYS A 115 19.14 6.88 -9.17
N THR A 116 18.69 5.67 -8.88
CA THR A 116 17.37 5.18 -9.28
C THR A 116 16.39 5.28 -8.12
N TYR A 117 15.12 5.37 -8.51
CA TYR A 117 13.97 5.46 -7.61
C TYR A 117 12.87 4.54 -8.12
N VAL A 118 11.90 4.28 -7.25
CA VAL A 118 10.60 3.72 -7.63
C VAL A 118 9.56 4.81 -7.46
N ALA A 119 8.75 5.03 -8.51
CA ALA A 119 7.57 5.87 -8.45
C ALA A 119 6.33 4.99 -8.48
N LYS A 120 5.43 5.22 -7.52
CA LYS A 120 4.07 4.67 -7.53
C LYS A 120 3.10 5.80 -7.84
N ILE A 121 2.40 5.67 -8.96
CA ILE A 121 1.61 6.71 -9.61
C ILE A 121 0.13 6.34 -9.50
N PHE A 122 -0.63 7.20 -8.85
CA PHE A 122 -2.07 7.08 -8.61
C PHE A 122 -2.79 7.90 -9.70
N ASP A 123 -2.86 7.32 -10.90
CA ASP A 123 -3.50 7.94 -12.04
C ASP A 123 -4.94 7.42 -12.19
N PRO A 124 -5.95 8.25 -11.87
CA PRO A 124 -7.34 7.83 -11.90
C PRO A 124 -7.83 7.41 -13.28
N LEU A 125 -7.18 7.82 -14.37
CA LEU A 125 -7.54 7.35 -15.71
C LEU A 125 -7.20 5.86 -15.91
N TYR A 126 -6.34 5.24 -15.09
CA TYR A 126 -5.99 3.82 -15.22
C TYR A 126 -6.43 2.97 -14.01
N TYR A 127 -7.31 3.54 -13.18
CA TYR A 127 -8.06 2.80 -12.18
C TYR A 127 -9.28 2.10 -12.79
N GLN A 128 -9.84 1.15 -12.04
CA GLN A 128 -11.03 0.41 -12.47
C GLN A 128 -12.21 1.36 -12.70
N TYR A 129 -12.90 1.18 -13.84
CA TYR A 129 -14.04 1.98 -14.26
C TYR A 129 -15.05 1.10 -15.02
N PRO A 130 -16.38 1.24 -14.82
CA PRO A 130 -17.08 2.27 -14.05
C PRO A 130 -16.94 2.10 -12.53
N GLY A 131 -16.77 3.22 -11.82
CA GLY A 131 -16.50 3.31 -10.38
C GLY A 131 -15.91 4.69 -10.04
N ASP A 132 -15.75 5.03 -8.76
CA ASP A 132 -15.09 6.29 -8.36
C ASP A 132 -13.57 6.16 -8.45
N ALA A 133 -13.07 6.22 -9.68
CA ALA A 133 -11.65 6.08 -9.99
C ALA A 133 -10.80 7.17 -9.33
N THR A 134 -11.31 8.41 -9.26
CA THR A 134 -10.62 9.51 -8.59
C THR A 134 -10.64 9.39 -7.08
N TRP A 135 -11.73 8.89 -6.48
CA TRP A 135 -11.75 8.61 -5.04
C TRP A 135 -10.76 7.51 -4.68
N SER A 136 -10.73 6.44 -5.47
CA SER A 136 -9.82 5.31 -5.25
C SER A 136 -8.36 5.74 -5.35
N ALA A 137 -8.02 6.55 -6.37
CA ALA A 137 -6.68 7.10 -6.53
C ALA A 137 -6.27 8.03 -5.38
N ASP A 138 -7.15 8.96 -4.98
CA ASP A 138 -6.90 9.86 -3.85
C ASP A 138 -6.80 9.10 -2.53
N HIS A 139 -7.63 8.07 -2.34
CA HIS A 139 -7.66 7.25 -1.13
C HIS A 139 -6.33 6.53 -0.96
N ASP A 140 -5.93 5.71 -1.95
CA ASP A 140 -4.67 4.97 -1.93
C ASP A 140 -3.46 5.91 -1.72
N TYR A 141 -3.44 7.03 -2.46
CA TYR A 141 -2.40 8.04 -2.37
C TYR A 141 -2.32 8.67 -0.98
N SER A 142 -3.46 9.03 -0.38
CA SER A 142 -3.53 9.67 0.93
C SER A 142 -3.04 8.75 2.04
N LEU A 143 -3.44 7.47 2.01
CA LEU A 143 -3.04 6.47 3.00
C LEU A 143 -1.55 6.20 2.90
N GLU A 144 -1.06 5.91 1.70
CA GLU A 144 0.33 5.54 1.48
C GLU A 144 1.28 6.69 1.82
N SER A 145 0.99 7.91 1.35
CA SER A 145 1.83 9.08 1.65
C SER A 145 1.84 9.41 3.14
N SER A 146 0.71 9.23 3.82
CA SER A 146 0.60 9.48 5.26
C SER A 146 1.38 8.45 6.08
N ALA A 147 1.35 7.18 5.70
CA ALA A 147 2.12 6.14 6.38
C ALA A 147 3.62 6.41 6.27
N TYR A 148 4.12 6.68 5.05
CA TYR A 148 5.52 7.02 4.85
C TYR A 148 5.94 8.28 5.61
N THR A 149 5.07 9.30 5.65
CA THR A 149 5.35 10.53 6.41
C THR A 149 5.46 10.26 7.91
N GLU A 150 4.56 9.45 8.49
CA GLU A 150 4.62 9.06 9.91
C GLU A 150 5.87 8.23 10.23
N ILE A 151 6.22 7.29 9.35
CA ILE A 151 7.45 6.48 9.46
C ILE A 151 8.71 7.37 9.44
N GLN A 152 8.75 8.35 8.53
CA GLN A 152 9.84 9.32 8.44
C GLN A 152 9.93 10.23 9.66
N ASN A 153 8.82 10.77 10.14
CA ASN A 153 8.77 11.59 11.34
C ASN A 153 9.19 10.80 12.60
N SER A 154 8.98 9.48 12.59
CA SER A 154 9.38 8.57 13.67
C SER A 154 10.85 8.13 13.58
N GLY A 155 11.59 8.53 12.54
CA GLY A 155 12.99 8.16 12.35
C GLY A 155 13.24 6.71 11.93
N LEU A 156 12.22 6.03 11.40
CA LEU A 156 12.30 4.64 10.94
C LEU A 156 12.39 4.51 9.40
N ASP A 157 12.41 5.65 8.69
CA ASP A 157 12.49 5.71 7.23
C ASP A 157 13.78 5.08 6.70
N GLY A 158 13.65 4.24 5.67
CA GLY A 158 14.76 3.45 5.16
C GLY A 158 15.22 2.29 6.07
N GLN A 159 14.66 2.11 7.26
CA GLN A 159 15.03 0.98 8.12
C GLN A 159 14.26 -0.29 7.73
N PHE A 160 12.94 -0.21 7.74
CA PHE A 160 12.04 -1.35 7.50
C PHE A 160 11.09 -1.14 6.32
N THR A 161 11.07 0.06 5.77
CA THR A 161 10.33 0.47 4.57
C THR A 161 11.30 1.14 3.62
N PRO A 162 10.97 1.30 2.33
CA PRO A 162 11.77 2.12 1.43
C PRO A 162 11.97 3.53 1.99
N THR A 163 13.13 4.14 1.74
CA THR A 163 13.30 5.57 2.02
C THR A 163 12.27 6.37 1.22
N TYR A 164 11.52 7.23 1.89
CA TYR A 164 10.52 8.07 1.28
C TYR A 164 11.12 9.39 0.79
N HIS A 165 10.99 9.64 -0.52
CA HIS A 165 11.52 10.85 -1.17
C HIS A 165 10.46 11.92 -1.42
N GLY A 166 9.24 11.71 -0.92
CA GLY A 166 8.17 12.67 -0.95
C GLY A 166 7.08 12.36 -1.97
N SER A 167 6.13 13.29 -2.01
CA SER A 167 4.92 13.24 -2.82
C SER A 167 4.96 14.28 -3.91
N PHE A 168 4.43 13.93 -5.08
CA PHE A 168 4.47 14.78 -6.25
C PHE A 168 3.17 14.70 -7.06
N THR A 169 2.98 15.72 -7.91
CA THR A 169 1.97 15.73 -8.96
C THR A 169 2.62 15.72 -10.32
N LEU A 170 2.16 14.82 -11.19
CA LEU A 170 2.49 14.76 -12.61
C LEU A 170 1.48 15.57 -13.40
N THR A 171 1.94 16.25 -14.45
CA THR A 171 1.06 16.83 -15.46
C THR A 171 1.15 16.00 -16.74
N LEU A 172 0.06 15.32 -17.09
CA LEU A 172 -0.01 14.35 -18.19
C LEU A 172 -0.86 14.89 -19.35
N PRO A 173 -0.47 14.67 -20.60
CA PRO A 173 -1.26 15.11 -21.76
C PRO A 173 -2.45 14.18 -22.01
N LEU A 174 -3.58 14.73 -22.46
CA LEU A 174 -4.63 13.94 -23.12
C LEU A 174 -4.25 13.67 -24.59
N LEU A 175 -4.93 12.73 -25.25
CA LEU A 175 -4.78 12.59 -26.72
C LEU A 175 -5.19 13.88 -27.41
N ASP A 176 -4.44 14.28 -28.44
CA ASP A 176 -4.73 15.48 -29.21
C ASP A 176 -5.94 15.25 -30.14
N THR A 177 -7.11 15.61 -29.65
CA THR A 177 -8.35 15.70 -30.42
C THR A 177 -8.74 17.18 -30.56
N PRO A 178 -9.62 17.56 -31.51
CA PRO A 178 -10.10 18.94 -31.60
C PRO A 178 -10.67 19.50 -30.28
N GLN A 179 -11.18 18.63 -29.41
CA GLN A 179 -11.76 18.97 -28.11
C GLN A 179 -10.77 18.91 -26.93
N SER A 180 -9.58 18.33 -27.12
CA SER A 180 -8.56 18.13 -26.06
C SER A 180 -7.18 18.67 -26.40
N ARG A 181 -7.06 19.43 -27.48
CA ARG A 181 -5.79 20.02 -27.92
C ARG A 181 -5.15 20.84 -26.80
N GLY A 182 -3.96 20.42 -26.38
CA GLY A 182 -3.18 21.07 -25.32
C GLY A 182 -3.74 20.90 -23.91
N LEU A 183 -4.79 20.09 -23.72
CA LEU A 183 -5.31 19.80 -22.39
C LEU A 183 -4.41 18.78 -21.68
N THR A 184 -4.20 19.03 -20.40
CA THR A 184 -3.47 18.14 -19.49
C THR A 184 -4.31 17.79 -18.29
N TYR A 185 -3.96 16.71 -17.62
CA TYR A 185 -4.58 16.31 -16.36
C TYR A 185 -3.53 15.96 -15.30
N PRO A 186 -3.86 16.13 -14.00
CA PRO A 186 -2.97 15.76 -12.92
C PRO A 186 -3.07 14.26 -12.60
N ALA A 187 -1.95 13.65 -12.23
CA ALA A 187 -1.90 12.39 -11.49
C ALA A 187 -1.01 12.57 -10.24
N ARG A 188 -1.30 11.85 -9.16
CA ARG A 188 -0.48 11.92 -7.93
C ARG A 188 0.55 10.81 -7.92
N MET A 189 1.67 11.01 -7.23
CA MET A 189 2.65 9.95 -7.02
C MET A 189 3.38 10.09 -5.68
N VAL A 190 3.90 8.96 -5.22
CA VAL A 190 4.95 8.88 -4.21
C VAL A 190 6.25 8.42 -4.86
N LEU A 191 7.36 9.01 -4.43
CA LEU A 191 8.70 8.61 -4.85
C LEU A 191 9.41 7.92 -3.68
N MET A 192 10.00 6.75 -3.93
CA MET A 192 10.64 5.94 -2.91
C MET A 192 11.96 5.34 -3.39
N GLU A 193 12.74 4.83 -2.45
CA GLU A 193 13.98 4.09 -2.69
C GLU A 193 13.74 2.91 -3.65
N ASP A 194 14.66 2.75 -4.62
CA ASP A 194 14.73 1.53 -5.43
C ASP A 194 15.46 0.44 -4.65
N ILE A 195 14.71 -0.53 -4.14
CA ILE A 195 15.24 -1.60 -3.29
C ILE A 195 15.90 -2.68 -4.15
N PRO A 196 17.21 -2.94 -4.02
CA PRO A 196 17.84 -4.10 -4.63
C PRO A 196 17.40 -5.35 -3.87
N GLY A 197 16.62 -6.20 -4.53
CA GLY A 197 16.13 -7.43 -3.91
C GLY A 197 15.11 -8.17 -4.75
N VAL A 198 14.47 -9.15 -4.12
CA VAL A 198 13.42 -9.99 -4.70
C VAL A 198 12.22 -10.04 -3.77
N SER A 199 11.01 -9.94 -4.30
CA SER A 199 9.81 -10.05 -3.47
C SER A 199 9.61 -11.48 -2.99
N MET A 200 9.05 -11.64 -1.78
CA MET A 200 8.72 -12.97 -1.27
C MET A 200 7.73 -13.69 -2.20
N GLU A 201 6.76 -12.98 -2.78
CA GLU A 201 5.86 -13.55 -3.80
C GLU A 201 6.64 -14.13 -4.99
N THR A 202 7.63 -13.41 -5.53
CA THR A 202 8.45 -13.94 -6.64
C THR A 202 9.19 -15.21 -6.24
N LEU A 203 9.72 -15.27 -5.00
CA LEU A 203 10.38 -16.47 -4.50
C LEU A 203 9.41 -17.65 -4.35
N MET A 204 8.18 -17.37 -3.93
CA MET A 204 7.15 -18.39 -3.73
C MET A 204 6.58 -18.89 -5.05
N THR A 205 6.22 -18.01 -5.98
CA THR A 205 5.66 -18.37 -7.29
C THR A 205 6.64 -19.17 -8.14
N ASN A 206 7.94 -18.97 -7.96
CA ASN A 206 8.99 -19.69 -8.71
C ASN A 206 9.66 -20.82 -7.91
N ASP A 207 9.10 -21.21 -6.76
CA ASP A 207 9.64 -22.25 -5.86
C ASP A 207 11.09 -22.02 -5.39
N LEU A 208 11.63 -20.80 -5.56
CA LEU A 208 12.99 -20.44 -5.14
C LEU A 208 13.13 -20.41 -3.62
N TYR A 209 12.03 -20.20 -2.89
CA TYR A 209 12.01 -20.30 -1.44
C TYR A 209 12.43 -21.68 -0.90
N LEU A 210 12.37 -22.74 -1.72
CA LEU A 210 12.85 -24.07 -1.34
C LEU A 210 14.38 -24.15 -1.21
N LYS A 211 15.10 -23.20 -1.83
CA LYS A 211 16.56 -23.05 -1.68
C LYS A 211 16.95 -22.38 -0.36
N ILE A 212 15.98 -21.74 0.31
CA ILE A 212 16.20 -21.02 1.57
C ILE A 212 16.00 -21.98 2.74
N PRO A 213 16.99 -22.14 3.64
CA PRO A 213 16.86 -22.99 4.81
C PRO A 213 15.62 -22.68 5.65
N LEU A 214 14.98 -23.73 6.17
CA LEU A 214 13.75 -23.62 6.98
C LEU A 214 13.90 -22.66 8.16
N GLY A 215 15.03 -22.75 8.88
CA GLY A 215 15.33 -21.86 10.00
C GLY A 215 15.39 -20.39 9.56
N LEU A 216 16.05 -20.12 8.43
CA LEU A 216 16.14 -18.76 7.90
C LEU A 216 14.77 -18.22 7.45
N ARG A 217 13.91 -19.06 6.87
CA ARG A 217 12.53 -18.65 6.54
C ARG A 217 11.75 -18.23 7.78
N LEU A 218 11.90 -18.95 8.89
CA LEU A 218 11.29 -18.60 10.17
C LEU A 218 11.91 -17.33 10.77
N ASP A 219 13.22 -17.11 10.64
CA ASP A 219 13.87 -15.87 11.08
C ASP A 219 13.39 -14.66 10.27
N ILE A 220 13.19 -14.81 8.96
CA ILE A 220 12.59 -13.77 8.11
C ILE A 220 11.14 -13.50 8.53
N THR A 221 10.34 -14.55 8.75
CA THR A 221 8.97 -14.38 9.28
C THR A 221 8.98 -13.64 10.61
N ALA A 222 9.90 -13.97 11.52
CA ALA A 222 10.04 -13.27 12.79
C ALA A 222 10.35 -11.77 12.59
N GLN A 223 11.30 -11.44 11.70
CA GLN A 223 11.60 -10.03 11.38
C GLN A 223 10.37 -9.30 10.85
N ILE A 224 9.57 -9.92 9.99
CA ILE A 224 8.36 -9.31 9.43
C ILE A 224 7.34 -8.98 10.53
N LEU A 225 7.11 -9.89 11.47
CA LEU A 225 6.20 -9.64 12.60
C LEU A 225 6.73 -8.53 13.51
N GLU A 226 8.03 -8.50 13.77
CA GLU A 226 8.66 -7.45 14.55
C GLU A 226 8.55 -6.08 13.87
N ILE A 227 8.67 -6.02 12.55
CA ILE A 227 8.45 -4.79 11.77
C ILE A 227 7.00 -4.33 11.92
N ASP A 228 6.02 -5.21 11.74
CA ASP A 228 4.60 -4.87 11.92
C ASP A 228 4.33 -4.30 13.33
N CYS A 229 4.92 -4.91 14.37
CA CYS A 229 4.82 -4.41 15.75
C CYS A 229 5.43 -3.02 15.92
N ARG A 230 6.59 -2.74 15.32
CA ARG A 230 7.24 -1.42 15.36
C ARG A 230 6.42 -0.35 14.64
N LEU A 231 5.86 -0.68 13.49
CA LEU A 231 4.99 0.22 12.74
C LEU A 231 3.72 0.53 13.56
N ARG A 232 3.07 -0.49 14.13
CA ARG A 232 1.89 -0.31 15.00
C ARG A 232 2.20 0.57 16.20
N PHE A 233 3.39 0.45 16.78
CA PHE A 233 3.82 1.25 17.92
C PHE A 233 3.89 2.75 17.59
N ILE A 234 4.33 3.11 16.38
CA ILE A 234 4.31 4.49 15.89
C ILE A 234 2.94 4.89 15.28
N GLY A 235 1.93 4.02 15.41
CA GLY A 235 0.58 4.30 14.92
C GLY A 235 0.36 4.03 13.43
N VAL A 236 1.22 3.25 12.77
CA VAL A 236 1.06 2.82 11.38
C VAL A 236 0.70 1.33 11.32
N MET A 237 -0.49 1.00 10.84
CA MET A 237 -0.93 -0.38 10.62
C MET A 237 -0.92 -0.65 9.12
N GLN A 238 -0.09 -1.57 8.63
CA GLN A 238 0.03 -1.80 7.19
C GLN A 238 -1.21 -2.51 6.60
N ASN A 239 -1.87 -3.38 7.38
CA ASN A 239 -3.14 -4.07 7.10
C ASN A 239 -3.21 -4.98 5.86
N ASP A 240 -2.12 -5.13 5.10
CA ASP A 240 -2.02 -6.03 3.95
C ASP A 240 -0.70 -6.81 3.98
N LEU A 241 -0.48 -7.53 5.08
CA LEU A 241 0.77 -8.24 5.34
C LEU A 241 0.81 -9.53 4.52
N ALA A 242 1.30 -9.41 3.28
CA ALA A 242 1.35 -10.50 2.31
C ALA A 242 2.71 -10.59 1.61
N PRO A 243 3.11 -11.75 1.08
CA PRO A 243 4.41 -11.92 0.41
C PRO A 243 4.69 -10.95 -0.74
N ARG A 244 3.65 -10.46 -1.41
CA ARG A 244 3.76 -9.45 -2.49
C ARG A 244 4.25 -8.09 -2.00
N ASN A 245 4.03 -7.80 -0.71
CA ASN A 245 4.38 -6.56 -0.02
C ASN A 245 5.66 -6.70 0.81
N VAL A 246 6.44 -7.76 0.62
CA VAL A 246 7.73 -7.95 1.29
C VAL A 246 8.84 -8.12 0.27
N MET A 247 9.83 -7.23 0.32
CA MET A 247 11.06 -7.30 -0.45
C MET A 247 12.21 -7.79 0.43
N LEU A 248 12.99 -8.75 -0.07
CA LEU A 248 14.16 -9.28 0.60
C LEU A 248 15.42 -8.91 -0.18
N GLY A 249 16.37 -8.25 0.49
CA GLY A 249 17.72 -8.00 -0.02
C GLY A 249 18.58 -9.28 -0.02
N MET A 250 18.15 -10.30 -0.77
CA MET A 250 18.85 -11.58 -0.89
C MET A 250 19.94 -11.50 -1.95
N ASP A 251 21.05 -12.21 -1.70
CA ASP A 251 22.05 -12.49 -2.72
C ASP A 251 21.57 -13.69 -3.57
N PRO A 252 21.39 -13.53 -4.89
CA PRO A 252 20.94 -14.64 -5.75
C PRO A 252 21.93 -15.81 -5.80
N ASP A 253 23.19 -15.58 -5.43
CA ASP A 253 24.24 -16.61 -5.41
C ASP A 253 24.39 -17.29 -4.04
N ASP A 254 23.74 -16.77 -2.98
CA ASP A 254 23.82 -17.32 -1.62
C ASP A 254 22.47 -17.24 -0.86
N TRP A 255 21.61 -18.22 -1.14
CA TRP A 255 20.29 -18.37 -0.50
C TRP A 255 20.32 -18.81 0.97
N ALA A 256 21.49 -19.21 1.48
CA ALA A 256 21.65 -19.61 2.87
C ALA A 256 22.00 -18.42 3.79
N ARG A 257 22.44 -17.31 3.20
CA ARG A 257 22.74 -16.08 3.92
C ARG A 257 21.45 -15.32 4.26
N PRO A 258 21.35 -14.74 5.48
CA PRO A 258 20.25 -13.84 5.80
C PRO A 258 20.17 -12.65 4.84
N PRO A 259 18.96 -12.14 4.53
CA PRO A 259 18.81 -10.96 3.71
C PRO A 259 19.55 -9.78 4.35
N SER A 260 20.17 -8.93 3.52
CA SER A 260 20.80 -7.70 4.02
C SER A 260 19.76 -6.75 4.63
N ARG A 261 18.52 -6.82 4.15
CA ARG A 261 17.38 -6.03 4.61
C ARG A 261 16.07 -6.72 4.26
N THR A 262 15.11 -6.66 5.18
CA THR A 262 13.72 -7.06 4.98
C THR A 262 12.88 -5.79 4.95
N VAL A 263 12.15 -5.56 3.85
CA VAL A 263 11.45 -4.30 3.60
C VAL A 263 9.98 -4.57 3.37
N LEU A 264 9.12 -3.90 4.14
CA LEU A 264 7.68 -3.84 3.89
C LEU A 264 7.37 -2.75 2.86
N LEU A 265 6.52 -3.10 1.91
CA LEU A 265 6.05 -2.26 0.82
C LEU A 265 4.54 -2.07 0.92
N ASP A 266 4.05 -1.18 0.07
CA ASP A 266 2.63 -0.96 -0.20
C ASP A 266 1.78 -0.62 1.04
N PHE A 267 1.56 0.69 1.22
CA PHE A 267 0.77 1.21 2.32
C PHE A 267 -0.59 1.76 1.84
N SER A 268 -1.07 1.37 0.65
CA SER A 268 -2.36 1.86 0.13
C SER A 268 -3.57 1.35 0.93
N TYR A 269 -3.41 0.29 1.72
CA TYR A 269 -4.42 -0.22 2.66
C TYR A 269 -4.12 0.11 4.13
N SER A 270 -3.10 0.93 4.38
CA SER A 270 -2.65 1.20 5.73
C SER A 270 -3.60 2.11 6.51
N HIS A 271 -3.55 2.01 7.84
CA HIS A 271 -4.15 2.99 8.73
C HIS A 271 -3.07 3.69 9.54
N VAL A 272 -3.05 5.02 9.44
CA VAL A 272 -2.27 5.89 10.32
C VAL A 272 -3.19 6.44 11.39
N ILE A 273 -3.07 5.88 12.60
CA ILE A 273 -3.98 6.16 13.73
C ILE A 273 -3.52 7.34 14.60
N THR A 274 -2.39 7.97 14.28
CA THR A 274 -1.95 9.24 14.89
C THR A 274 -2.80 10.43 14.44
N TRP A 275 -3.43 10.35 13.27
CA TRP A 275 -4.29 11.40 12.72
C TRP A 275 -5.52 11.66 13.57
N GLU A 276 -5.91 12.94 13.66
CA GLU A 276 -7.01 13.36 14.52
C GLU A 276 -8.36 12.78 14.12
N ASN A 277 -8.57 12.60 12.82
CA ASN A 277 -9.77 12.02 12.24
C ASN A 277 -9.75 10.49 12.21
N SER A 278 -8.75 9.80 12.77
CA SER A 278 -8.78 8.33 12.81
C SER A 278 -9.86 7.83 13.77
N LYS A 279 -10.64 6.82 13.35
CA LYS A 279 -11.61 6.13 14.23
C LYS A 279 -10.94 5.24 15.28
N ASN A 280 -9.67 4.89 15.05
CA ASN A 280 -8.92 3.90 15.81
C ASN A 280 -7.86 4.53 16.72
N ARG A 281 -7.98 5.82 17.05
CA ARG A 281 -7.02 6.52 17.93
C ARG A 281 -6.87 5.88 19.31
N SER A 282 -7.92 5.21 19.79
CA SER A 282 -7.89 4.47 21.06
C SER A 282 -6.88 3.31 21.06
N LEU A 283 -6.44 2.84 19.89
CA LEU A 283 -5.42 1.79 19.75
C LEU A 283 -3.97 2.34 19.85
N LEU A 284 -3.78 3.66 19.90
CA LEU A 284 -2.47 4.25 20.07
C LEU A 284 -1.88 3.86 21.42
N GLN A 285 -0.64 3.35 21.40
CA GLN A 285 0.09 3.07 22.64
C GLN A 285 0.55 4.37 23.29
N PRO A 286 0.53 4.47 24.65
CA PRO A 286 1.01 5.65 25.34
C PRO A 286 2.47 5.95 25.02
N ARG A 287 2.82 7.24 24.92
CA ARG A 287 4.21 7.67 24.74
C ARG A 287 5.07 7.16 25.91
N GLY A 288 6.23 6.60 25.59
CA GLY A 288 7.18 6.06 26.57
C GLY A 288 6.85 4.65 27.09
N SER A 289 5.79 4.01 26.58
CA SER A 289 5.52 2.59 26.85
C SER A 289 6.44 1.67 26.03
N THR A 290 6.63 0.44 26.52
CA THR A 290 7.29 -0.62 25.74
C THR A 290 6.36 -1.07 24.61
N PRO A 291 6.86 -1.23 23.37
CA PRO A 291 6.05 -1.73 22.27
C PRO A 291 5.45 -3.11 22.58
N LYS A 292 4.16 -3.31 22.29
CA LYS A 292 3.55 -4.64 22.20
C LYS A 292 4.28 -5.50 21.16
N GLY A 293 4.61 -6.73 21.54
CA GLY A 293 5.36 -7.65 20.68
C GLY A 293 4.50 -8.56 19.80
N PRO A 294 5.13 -9.44 19.01
CA PRO A 294 4.41 -10.33 18.10
C PRO A 294 3.36 -11.24 18.77
N ILE A 295 3.60 -11.67 20.01
CA ILE A 295 2.62 -12.43 20.80
C ILE A 295 1.33 -11.63 20.99
N CYS A 296 1.39 -10.31 21.14
CA CYS A 296 0.20 -9.49 21.38
C CYS A 296 -0.73 -9.42 20.17
N PHE A 297 -0.17 -9.38 18.95
CA PHE A 297 -0.93 -9.14 17.73
C PHE A 297 -1.23 -10.40 16.91
N HIS A 298 -0.41 -11.45 17.05
CA HIS A 298 -0.49 -12.65 16.20
C HIS A 298 -0.87 -13.92 16.95
N TRP A 299 -1.20 -13.83 18.25
CA TRP A 299 -1.69 -14.95 19.02
C TRP A 299 -3.10 -15.39 18.59
N ASP A 300 -3.33 -16.70 18.50
CA ASP A 300 -4.59 -17.31 18.06
C ASP A 300 -5.07 -16.89 16.64
N GLN A 301 -4.28 -16.11 15.91
CA GLN A 301 -4.55 -15.76 14.50
C GLN A 301 -4.06 -16.84 13.52
N GLY A 302 -3.17 -17.74 13.99
CA GLY A 302 -2.40 -18.64 13.14
C GLY A 302 -1.30 -17.91 12.35
N SER A 303 -0.53 -18.65 11.56
CA SER A 303 0.47 -18.04 10.66
C SER A 303 -0.23 -17.14 9.62
N PRO A 304 0.39 -16.01 9.20
CA PRO A 304 -0.18 -15.16 8.15
C PRO A 304 -0.63 -15.97 6.94
N ARG A 305 -1.93 -15.90 6.63
CA ARG A 305 -2.60 -16.82 5.68
C ARG A 305 -1.91 -16.85 4.31
N ASP A 306 -1.49 -15.69 3.83
CA ASP A 306 -0.90 -15.53 2.50
C ASP A 306 0.54 -16.04 2.42
N PHE A 307 1.18 -16.37 3.55
CA PHE A 307 2.55 -16.87 3.56
C PHE A 307 2.62 -18.35 3.15
N GLY A 308 1.49 -19.07 3.11
CA GLY A 308 1.37 -20.39 2.51
C GLY A 308 2.54 -21.34 2.88
N PRO A 309 3.26 -21.91 1.89
CA PRO A 309 4.35 -22.86 2.14
C PRO A 309 5.64 -22.22 2.67
N TRP A 310 5.72 -20.88 2.77
CA TRP A 310 6.87 -20.18 3.33
C TRP A 310 7.08 -20.54 4.80
N VAL A 311 6.01 -20.61 5.58
CA VAL A 311 6.08 -21.04 6.98
C VAL A 311 5.96 -22.56 7.01
N PRO A 312 6.99 -23.28 7.52
CA PRO A 312 6.99 -24.73 7.46
C PRO A 312 5.95 -25.38 8.37
N GLN A 313 5.52 -26.57 7.99
CA GLN A 313 4.62 -27.38 8.80
C GLN A 313 5.35 -27.91 10.05
N PRO A 314 4.65 -28.07 11.21
CA PRO A 314 3.23 -27.77 11.43
C PRO A 314 2.93 -26.27 11.72
N ILE A 315 3.94 -25.42 11.88
CA ILE A 315 3.80 -24.01 12.27
C ILE A 315 2.91 -23.22 11.29
N GLY A 316 3.05 -23.46 9.99
CA GLY A 316 2.30 -22.78 8.93
C GLY A 316 0.97 -23.42 8.56
N ARG A 317 0.44 -24.37 9.36
CA ARG A 317 -0.83 -25.03 9.00
C ARG A 317 -2.00 -24.11 9.25
N LEU A 318 -2.78 -23.86 8.21
CA LEU A 318 -4.02 -23.10 8.30
C LEU A 318 -4.98 -23.77 9.30
N GLY A 319 -5.47 -23.00 10.26
CA GLY A 319 -6.39 -23.46 11.29
C GLY A 319 -5.74 -24.16 12.50
N GLU A 320 -4.43 -24.43 12.49
CA GLU A 320 -3.72 -24.95 13.68
C GLU A 320 -2.94 -23.83 14.37
N THR A 321 -3.51 -23.30 15.46
CA THR A 321 -2.89 -22.21 16.21
C THR A 321 -1.88 -22.70 17.24
N GLU A 322 -1.93 -23.96 17.68
CA GLU A 322 -1.06 -24.47 18.75
C GLU A 322 0.42 -24.46 18.38
N ALA A 323 0.77 -24.98 17.19
CA ALA A 323 2.15 -24.99 16.71
C ALA A 323 2.68 -23.56 16.46
N TRP A 324 1.82 -22.68 15.95
CA TRP A 324 2.11 -21.26 15.75
C TRP A 324 2.36 -20.55 17.08
N ASN A 325 1.44 -20.68 18.03
CA ASN A 325 1.52 -20.09 19.36
C ASN A 325 2.75 -20.63 20.13
N GLY A 326 3.04 -21.92 20.02
CA GLY A 326 4.25 -22.53 20.59
C GLY A 326 5.53 -21.94 20.00
N TRP A 327 5.56 -21.68 18.69
CA TRP A 327 6.67 -20.98 18.05
C TRP A 327 6.79 -19.52 18.52
N LEU A 328 5.68 -18.79 18.63
CA LEU A 328 5.65 -17.43 19.18
C LEU A 328 6.20 -17.39 20.62
N LEU A 329 5.73 -18.28 21.50
CA LEU A 329 6.21 -18.38 22.89
C LEU A 329 7.70 -18.67 22.95
N LYS A 330 8.17 -19.65 22.17
CA LYS A 330 9.59 -20.00 22.12
C LYS A 330 10.47 -18.82 21.71
N ARG A 331 9.95 -17.92 20.86
CA ARG A 331 10.73 -16.82 20.28
C ARG A 331 10.66 -15.54 21.11
N TRP A 332 9.50 -15.19 21.66
CA TRP A 332 9.29 -13.91 22.36
C TRP A 332 8.72 -14.06 23.78
N GLY A 333 8.46 -15.26 24.27
CA GLY A 333 7.80 -15.47 25.57
C GLY A 333 8.60 -14.95 26.77
N GLU A 334 9.92 -14.85 26.65
CA GLU A 334 10.83 -14.35 27.69
C GLU A 334 11.52 -13.03 27.27
N SER A 335 10.99 -12.33 26.26
CA SER A 335 11.63 -11.15 25.71
C SER A 335 11.29 -9.87 26.48
N ASP A 336 12.29 -9.25 27.10
CA ASP A 336 12.15 -7.93 27.75
C ASP A 336 12.01 -6.76 26.74
N ALA A 337 12.34 -6.99 25.46
CA ALA A 337 12.23 -5.98 24.41
C ALA A 337 10.78 -5.64 24.02
N TRP A 338 9.82 -6.46 24.44
CA TRP A 338 8.41 -6.36 24.05
C TRP A 338 7.52 -6.47 25.28
N ALA A 339 6.41 -5.71 25.30
CA ALA A 339 5.39 -5.92 26.31
C ALA A 339 4.75 -7.30 26.12
N GLY A 340 4.69 -8.07 27.21
CA GLY A 340 4.09 -9.42 27.22
C GLY A 340 2.57 -9.40 27.15
N ARG A 341 1.98 -10.58 26.95
CA ARG A 341 0.52 -10.77 26.80
C ARG A 341 -0.29 -10.27 28.00
N GLU A 342 0.31 -10.28 29.19
CA GLU A 342 -0.30 -9.83 30.45
C GLU A 342 -0.63 -8.32 30.48
N THR A 343 -0.08 -7.55 29.52
CA THR A 343 -0.35 -6.11 29.37
C THR A 343 -1.53 -5.79 28.45
N LEU A 344 -2.24 -6.80 27.94
CA LEU A 344 -3.37 -6.61 27.02
C LEU A 344 -4.65 -6.25 27.77
N THR A 345 -5.34 -5.20 27.31
CA THR A 345 -6.70 -4.86 27.73
C THR A 345 -7.75 -5.63 26.90
N GLU A 346 -9.00 -5.72 27.35
CA GLU A 346 -10.09 -6.33 26.55
C GLU A 346 -10.28 -5.63 25.18
N LEU A 347 -9.93 -4.35 25.06
CA LEU A 347 -9.92 -3.60 23.79
C LEU A 347 -8.80 -4.08 22.85
N ASP A 348 -7.68 -4.55 23.38
CA ASP A 348 -6.56 -5.09 22.61
C ASP A 348 -6.80 -6.53 22.13
N LEU A 349 -7.70 -7.25 22.81
CA LEU A 349 -8.15 -8.59 22.46
C LEU A 349 -9.42 -8.55 21.56
N GLY A 350 -9.90 -7.35 21.21
CA GLY A 350 -11.19 -7.12 20.56
C GLY A 350 -11.14 -7.10 19.04
N SER A 351 -11.88 -8.05 18.44
CA SER A 351 -12.36 -8.14 17.04
C SER A 351 -11.58 -9.01 16.03
N ALA A 352 -11.20 -10.22 16.43
CA ALA A 352 -11.24 -11.37 15.51
C ALA A 352 -12.67 -11.93 15.33
N THR A 353 -13.70 -11.08 15.45
CA THR A 353 -15.06 -11.42 15.04
C THR A 353 -15.30 -10.80 13.67
N TYR A 354 -15.00 -11.57 12.62
CA TYR A 354 -15.83 -11.44 11.42
C TYR A 354 -17.26 -11.76 11.86
N SER A 355 -18.10 -10.74 11.99
CA SER A 355 -19.54 -10.96 12.10
C SER A 355 -19.96 -11.64 10.81
N SER A 356 -20.38 -12.90 10.90
CA SER A 356 -20.97 -13.68 9.81
C SER A 356 -22.38 -13.20 9.48
N SER A 357 -22.61 -11.89 9.42
CA SER A 357 -23.94 -11.30 9.28
C SER A 357 -23.91 -10.09 8.35
N GLU A 358 -23.50 -10.29 7.10
CA GLU A 358 -23.84 -9.38 5.99
C GLU A 358 -23.64 -10.08 4.62
N LEU A 359 -23.94 -11.39 4.58
CA LEU A 359 -23.99 -12.19 3.35
C LEU A 359 -25.36 -12.87 3.14
N ASP A 360 -26.38 -12.41 3.85
CA ASP A 360 -27.77 -12.72 3.55
C ASP A 360 -28.53 -11.40 3.44
N GLU A 361 -28.57 -10.85 2.22
CA GLU A 361 -29.80 -10.29 1.67
C GLU A 361 -29.61 -10.00 0.17
N ASN A 362 -30.38 -10.76 -0.62
CA ASN A 362 -30.75 -10.56 -2.03
C ASN A 362 -30.02 -11.39 -3.09
N ILE A 363 -30.64 -12.56 -3.34
CA ILE A 363 -31.32 -12.90 -4.60
C ILE A 363 -31.32 -11.79 -5.66
#